data_AF-A0AAN9GH68-F1
#
_entry.id   AF-A0AAN9GH68-F1
#
_cell.length_a   1.000
_cell.length_b   1.000
_cell.length_c   1.000
_cell.angle_alpha   90.00
_cell.angle_beta   90.00
_cell.angle_gamma   90.00
#
_symmetry.space_group_name_H-M   'P 1'
#
loop_
_entity.id
_entity.type
_entity.pdbx_description
1 polymer ?
#
loop_
_entity_poly.entity_id
_entity_poly.type
_entity_poly.pdbx_seq_one_letter_code
_entity_poly.pdbx_strand_id
1 'polypeptide(L)'
;MAGKKWYQTFMRRHPEISLRQPEPTSLARAQAFNKEAVYRYFDLLEKIIDENGLVGSHIYNMDETGVSTVQKKCQKVLGQKGTHQIGSLSSGERGTNTTVVCCVSANGNYVPPMGIFKRKRMPPELADGAPLGSIVTSNESGWMDTDTFCD
;
A
#
# COMPACT_ATOMS: atom_id res chain seq x y z
N MET A 1 -10.11 -38.58 14.22
CA MET A 1 -9.62 -37.36 13.52
C MET A 1 -9.97 -37.47 12.04
N ALA A 2 -10.53 -36.43 11.43
CA ALA A 2 -10.77 -36.41 9.99
C ALA A 2 -9.43 -36.32 9.24
N GLY A 3 -9.23 -37.19 8.23
CA GLY A 3 -8.00 -37.23 7.43
C GLY A 3 -8.10 -36.48 6.10
N LYS A 4 -7.00 -36.39 5.36
CA LYS A 4 -6.92 -35.72 4.03
C LYS A 4 -8.02 -36.15 3.05
N LYS A 5 -8.35 -37.44 3.00
CA LYS A 5 -9.42 -37.98 2.14
C LYS A 5 -10.80 -37.41 2.48
N TRP A 6 -11.07 -37.21 3.77
CA TRP A 6 -12.33 -36.63 4.23
C TRP A 6 -12.44 -35.18 3.76
N TYR A 7 -11.38 -34.38 3.95
CA TYR A 7 -11.34 -32.98 3.50
C TYR A 7 -11.57 -32.85 1.98
N GLN A 8 -10.86 -33.64 1.17
CA GLN A 8 -11.03 -33.63 -0.28
C GLN A 8 -12.47 -34.01 -0.70
N THR A 9 -13.06 -35.00 -0.04
CA THR A 9 -14.43 -35.45 -0.34
C THR A 9 -15.48 -34.46 0.14
N PHE A 10 -15.20 -33.71 1.21
CA PHE A 10 -16.03 -32.61 1.69
C PHE A 10 -16.03 -31.44 0.70
N MET A 11 -14.85 -30.96 0.30
CA MET A 11 -14.72 -29.88 -0.69
C MET A 11 -15.33 -30.24 -2.05
N ARG A 12 -15.29 -31.52 -2.46
CA ARG A 12 -15.95 -31.99 -3.68
C ARG A 12 -17.48 -31.99 -3.60
N ARG A 13 -18.05 -32.22 -2.41
CA ARG A 13 -19.51 -32.22 -2.19
C ARG A 13 -20.07 -30.81 -2.04
N HIS A 14 -19.22 -29.86 -1.66
CA HIS A 14 -19.59 -28.47 -1.40
C HIS A 14 -18.77 -27.51 -2.28
N PRO A 15 -19.02 -27.47 -3.61
CA PRO A 15 -18.30 -26.59 -4.53
C PRO A 15 -18.50 -25.09 -4.22
N GLU A 16 -19.52 -24.73 -3.45
CA GLU A 16 -19.76 -23.38 -2.92
C GLU A 16 -18.74 -22.93 -1.86
N ILE A 17 -18.00 -23.88 -1.26
CA ILE A 17 -17.01 -23.60 -0.22
C ILE A 17 -15.61 -23.53 -0.85
N SER A 18 -14.87 -22.47 -0.54
CA SER A 18 -13.47 -22.31 -0.98
C SER A 18 -12.57 -22.04 0.22
N LEU A 19 -11.34 -22.56 0.16
CA LEU A 19 -10.33 -22.23 1.15
C LEU A 19 -9.85 -20.80 0.88
N ARG A 20 -10.04 -19.91 1.86
CA ARG A 20 -9.60 -18.52 1.82
C ARG A 20 -8.72 -18.23 3.01
N GLN A 21 -7.75 -17.35 2.80
CA GLN A 21 -7.00 -16.75 3.89
C GLN A 21 -7.76 -15.48 4.30
N PRO A 22 -8.16 -15.33 5.57
CA PRO A 22 -8.82 -14.12 6.02
C PRO A 22 -7.85 -12.94 5.97
N GLU A 23 -8.35 -11.79 5.56
CA GLU A 23 -7.58 -10.55 5.60
C GLU A 23 -7.58 -9.98 7.02
N PRO A 24 -6.40 -9.62 7.56
CA PRO A 24 -6.30 -9.05 8.89
C PRO A 24 -6.95 -7.66 8.93
N THR A 25 -8.17 -7.62 9.47
CA THR A 25 -8.93 -6.39 9.70
C THR A 25 -8.91 -6.08 11.20
N SER A 26 -8.52 -4.85 11.57
CA SER A 26 -8.54 -4.46 12.98
C SER A 26 -9.98 -4.31 13.48
N LEU A 27 -10.23 -4.58 14.76
CA LEU A 27 -11.57 -4.45 15.36
C LEU A 27 -12.14 -3.04 15.17
N ALA A 28 -11.31 -2.01 15.36
CA ALA A 28 -11.70 -0.62 15.13
C ALA A 28 -12.16 -0.37 13.68
N ARG A 29 -11.44 -0.92 12.67
CA ARG A 29 -11.86 -0.84 11.27
C ARG A 29 -13.17 -1.58 11.03
N ALA A 30 -13.34 -2.78 11.60
CA ALA A 30 -14.57 -3.55 11.46
C ALA A 30 -15.79 -2.85 12.09
N GLN A 31 -15.61 -2.16 13.22
CA GLN A 31 -16.67 -1.42 13.90
C GLN A 31 -17.02 -0.10 13.18
N ALA A 32 -16.00 0.62 12.69
CA ALA A 32 -16.18 1.87 11.95
C ALA A 32 -16.79 1.63 10.55
N PHE A 33 -16.48 0.49 9.93
CA PHE A 33 -16.99 0.10 8.62
C PHE A 33 -18.38 -0.55 8.71
N ASN A 34 -19.34 0.19 9.26
CA ASN A 34 -20.74 -0.22 9.30
C ASN A 34 -21.56 0.50 8.22
N LYS A 35 -22.67 -0.14 7.82
CA LYS A 35 -23.54 0.33 6.74
C LYS A 35 -23.95 1.80 6.93
N GLU A 36 -24.48 2.14 8.10
CA GLU A 36 -24.98 3.49 8.40
C GLU A 36 -23.90 4.57 8.38
N ALA A 37 -22.68 4.26 8.82
CA ALA A 37 -21.56 5.19 8.75
C ALA A 37 -21.12 5.44 7.30
N VAL A 38 -21.07 4.38 6.49
CA VAL A 38 -20.70 4.46 5.07
C VAL A 38 -21.73 5.25 4.27
N TYR A 39 -23.02 4.95 4.40
CA TYR A 39 -24.06 5.70 3.67
C TYR A 39 -24.04 7.18 4.05
N ARG A 40 -23.99 7.49 5.35
CA ARG A 40 -23.91 8.87 5.81
C ARG A 40 -22.70 9.63 5.26
N TYR A 41 -21.55 8.98 5.15
CA TYR A 41 -20.37 9.58 4.54
C TYR A 41 -20.62 9.94 3.07
N PHE A 42 -21.19 9.01 2.29
CA PHE A 42 -21.48 9.26 0.88
C PHE A 42 -22.60 10.28 0.67
N ASP A 43 -23.64 10.28 1.49
CA ASP A 43 -24.70 11.28 1.45
C ASP A 43 -24.15 12.70 1.71
N LEU A 44 -23.24 12.83 2.68
CA LEU A 44 -22.56 14.09 2.97
C LEU A 44 -21.61 14.51 1.84
N LEU A 45 -20.89 13.55 1.27
CA LEU A 45 -19.97 13.79 0.16
C LEU A 45 -20.73 14.28 -1.08
N GLU A 46 -21.82 13.60 -1.46
CA GLU A 46 -22.68 13.99 -2.59
C GLU A 46 -23.23 15.39 -2.39
N LYS A 47 -23.78 15.67 -1.19
CA LYS A 47 -24.26 17.01 -0.84
C LYS A 47 -23.19 18.09 -1.01
N ILE A 48 -21.97 17.87 -0.52
CA ILE A 48 -20.88 18.85 -0.63
C ILE A 48 -20.45 19.04 -2.08
N ILE A 49 -20.40 17.97 -2.86
CA ILE A 49 -20.07 18.01 -4.28
C ILE A 49 -21.09 18.87 -5.03
N ASP A 50 -22.37 18.62 -4.81
CA ASP A 50 -23.46 19.33 -5.48
C ASP A 50 -23.55 20.81 -5.06
N GLU A 51 -23.47 21.10 -3.76
CA GLU A 51 -23.56 22.47 -3.22
C GLU A 51 -22.41 23.37 -3.71
N ASN A 52 -21.21 22.80 -3.88
CA ASN A 52 -20.02 23.54 -4.30
C ASN A 52 -19.71 23.41 -5.81
N GLY A 53 -20.53 22.67 -6.56
CA GLY A 53 -20.30 22.42 -7.98
C GLY A 53 -18.94 21.77 -8.26
N LEU A 54 -18.50 20.85 -7.39
CA LEU A 54 -17.20 20.20 -7.52
C LEU A 54 -17.23 19.23 -8.71
N VAL A 55 -16.30 19.42 -9.64
CA VAL A 55 -16.05 18.50 -10.75
C VAL A 55 -14.89 17.57 -10.41
N GLY A 56 -14.74 16.46 -11.14
CA GLY A 56 -13.67 15.48 -10.90
C GLY A 56 -12.25 16.08 -10.91
N SER A 57 -12.03 17.22 -11.56
CA SER A 57 -10.75 17.94 -11.51
C SER A 57 -10.46 18.62 -10.18
N HIS A 58 -11.44 18.79 -9.30
CA HIS A 58 -11.28 19.41 -7.97
C HIS A 58 -11.14 18.36 -6.85
N ILE A 59 -11.43 17.10 -7.13
CA ILE A 59 -11.38 16.01 -6.16
C ILE A 59 -10.05 15.28 -6.34
N TYR A 60 -9.17 15.39 -5.34
CA TYR A 60 -7.88 14.74 -5.31
C TYR A 60 -7.85 13.66 -4.23
N ASN A 61 -7.28 12.52 -4.60
CA ASN A 61 -6.91 11.48 -3.64
C ASN A 61 -5.39 11.51 -3.46
N MET A 62 -4.94 11.61 -2.22
CA MET A 62 -3.55 11.54 -1.83
C MET A 62 -3.32 10.30 -0.99
N ASP A 63 -2.27 9.55 -1.28
CA ASP A 63 -1.88 8.37 -0.50
C ASP A 63 -0.36 8.20 -0.47
N GLU A 64 0.11 7.49 0.55
CA GLU A 64 1.52 7.18 0.77
C GLU A 64 1.82 5.73 0.40
N THR A 65 2.88 5.53 -0.38
CA THR A 65 3.38 4.20 -0.71
C THR A 65 4.84 4.01 -0.31
N GLY A 66 5.13 2.86 0.30
CA GLY A 66 6.48 2.48 0.67
C GLY A 66 7.18 1.73 -0.46
N VAL A 67 8.23 2.33 -1.02
CA VAL A 67 9.11 1.69 -2.01
C VAL A 67 10.37 1.17 -1.32
N SER A 68 10.50 -0.16 -1.22
CA SER A 68 11.68 -0.78 -0.63
C SER A 68 12.82 -0.93 -1.65
N THR A 69 14.03 -0.56 -1.25
CA THR A 69 15.25 -0.72 -2.07
C THR A 69 15.69 -2.17 -2.24
N VAL A 70 15.21 -3.09 -1.40
CA VAL A 70 15.48 -4.53 -1.52
C VAL A 70 14.20 -5.23 -1.94
N GLN A 71 14.19 -5.75 -3.17
CA GLN A 71 13.04 -6.49 -3.67
C GLN A 71 12.90 -7.82 -2.91
N LYS A 72 11.80 -7.98 -2.17
CA LYS A 72 11.43 -9.23 -1.47
C LYS A 72 10.99 -10.37 -2.39
N LYS A 73 11.29 -10.33 -3.68
CA LYS A 73 10.97 -11.44 -4.59
C LYS A 73 11.99 -12.55 -4.43
N CYS A 74 11.93 -13.25 -3.30
CA CYS A 74 12.41 -14.62 -3.28
C CYS A 74 11.41 -15.42 -4.13
N GLN A 75 11.76 -15.66 -5.40
CA GLN A 75 10.93 -16.49 -6.28
C GLN A 75 10.79 -17.87 -5.64
N LYS A 76 9.61 -18.49 -5.76
CA LYS A 76 9.45 -19.89 -5.35
C LYS A 76 10.37 -20.73 -6.21
N VAL A 77 11.45 -21.25 -5.62
CA VAL A 77 12.41 -22.12 -6.29
C VAL A 77 12.09 -23.59 -5.98
N LEU A 78 12.24 -24.45 -6.98
CA LEU A 78 12.18 -25.90 -6.80
C LEU A 78 13.52 -26.36 -6.24
N GLY A 79 13.51 -26.90 -5.01
CA GLY A 79 14.70 -27.46 -4.35
C GLY A 79 14.67 -28.98 -4.30
N GLN A 80 15.85 -29.59 -4.14
CA GLN A 80 15.95 -31.03 -3.93
C GLN A 80 15.28 -31.43 -2.60
N LYS A 81 14.51 -32.53 -2.64
CA LYS A 81 13.83 -33.07 -1.46
C LYS A 81 14.86 -33.45 -0.39
N GLY A 82 14.76 -32.84 0.80
CA GLY A 82 15.72 -33.01 1.90
C GLY A 82 16.70 -31.84 2.06
N THR A 83 16.73 -30.89 1.12
CA THR A 83 17.52 -29.66 1.26
C THR A 83 16.72 -28.62 2.03
N HIS A 84 17.14 -28.33 3.26
CA HIS A 84 16.45 -27.42 4.16
C HIS A 84 16.86 -25.94 3.99
N GLN A 85 18.01 -25.68 3.37
CA GLN A 85 18.52 -24.32 3.14
C GLN A 85 18.78 -24.10 1.66
N ILE A 86 18.02 -23.19 1.05
CA ILE A 86 18.26 -22.70 -0.31
C ILE A 86 18.62 -21.22 -0.16
N GLY A 87 19.88 -20.90 -0.37
CA GLY A 87 20.39 -19.53 -0.25
C GLY A 87 19.99 -18.68 -1.46
N SER A 88 19.63 -17.42 -1.21
CA SER A 88 19.47 -16.40 -2.26
C SER A 88 20.42 -15.25 -1.98
N LEU A 89 21.22 -14.86 -2.98
CA LEU A 89 22.00 -13.63 -2.90
C LEU A 89 21.04 -12.43 -3.07
N SER A 90 21.10 -11.49 -2.14
CA SER A 90 20.33 -10.24 -2.21
C SER A 90 21.26 -9.07 -1.88
N SER A 91 20.96 -7.89 -2.39
CA SER A 91 21.77 -6.67 -2.20
C SER A 91 21.81 -6.16 -0.75
N GLY A 92 20.99 -6.74 0.15
CA GLY A 92 21.00 -6.47 1.59
C GLY A 92 19.94 -7.29 2.33
N GLU A 93 20.16 -7.60 3.61
CA GLU A 93 19.23 -8.40 4.41
C GLU A 93 17.89 -7.68 4.66
N ARG A 94 17.93 -6.34 4.76
CA ARG A 94 16.76 -5.46 4.87
C ARG A 94 16.99 -4.21 4.03
N GLY A 95 16.09 -3.94 3.10
CA GLY A 95 16.08 -2.68 2.36
C GLY A 95 15.53 -1.56 3.23
N THR A 96 16.08 -0.36 3.07
CA THR A 96 15.47 0.87 3.57
C THR A 96 14.21 1.15 2.74
N ASN A 97 13.13 1.55 3.39
CA ASN A 97 11.90 1.97 2.73
C ASN A 97 12.00 3.47 2.42
N THR A 98 11.74 3.86 1.18
CA THR A 98 11.54 5.25 0.77
C THR A 98 10.04 5.46 0.64
N THR A 99 9.51 6.49 1.28
CA THR A 99 8.09 6.82 1.18
C THR A 99 7.89 7.72 -0.02
N VAL A 100 6.91 7.40 -0.84
CA VAL A 100 6.49 8.22 -1.98
C VAL A 100 5.04 8.62 -1.75
N VAL A 101 4.79 9.92 -1.79
CA VAL A 101 3.46 10.52 -1.68
C VAL A 101 2.99 10.85 -3.08
N CYS A 102 1.84 10.32 -3.46
CA CYS A 102 1.24 10.56 -4.75
C CYS A 102 -0.14 11.19 -4.56
N CYS A 103 -0.46 12.20 -5.36
CA CYS A 103 -1.75 12.86 -5.33
C CYS A 103 -2.31 12.99 -6.74
N VAL A 104 -3.50 12.45 -6.97
CA VAL A 104 -4.13 12.35 -8.29
C VAL A 104 -5.60 12.75 -8.21
N SER A 105 -6.06 13.54 -9.17
CA SER A 105 -7.46 13.92 -9.30
C SER A 105 -8.29 12.85 -9.97
N ALA A 106 -9.60 12.90 -9.79
CA ALA A 106 -10.52 11.98 -10.47
C ALA A 106 -10.49 12.11 -12.01
N ASN A 107 -10.02 13.25 -12.54
CA ASN A 107 -9.82 13.47 -13.97
C ASN A 107 -8.43 13.01 -14.48
N GLY A 108 -7.58 12.45 -13.61
CA GLY A 108 -6.26 11.93 -13.97
C GLY A 108 -5.13 12.97 -13.94
N ASN A 109 -5.41 14.20 -13.51
CA ASN A 109 -4.34 15.18 -13.25
C ASN A 109 -3.61 14.78 -11.98
N TYR A 110 -2.28 14.78 -11.99
CA TYR A 110 -1.50 14.49 -10.79
C TYR A 110 -0.72 15.72 -10.33
N VAL A 111 -0.57 15.84 -9.02
CA VAL A 111 0.43 16.73 -8.42
C VAL A 111 1.76 15.98 -8.48
N PRO A 112 2.88 16.64 -8.84
CA PRO A 112 4.19 16.00 -8.82
C PRO A 112 4.44 15.27 -7.49
N PRO A 113 4.93 14.02 -7.53
CA PRO A 113 5.05 13.21 -6.33
C PRO A 113 6.11 13.77 -5.38
N MET A 114 5.98 13.41 -4.11
CA MET A 114 6.99 13.72 -3.09
C MET A 114 7.71 12.44 -2.66
N GLY A 115 9.03 12.46 -2.65
CA GLY A 115 9.87 11.38 -2.14
C GLY A 115 10.47 11.73 -0.78
N ILE A 116 10.25 10.88 0.22
CA ILE A 116 10.80 11.02 1.58
C ILE A 116 11.79 9.88 1.84
N PHE A 117 13.07 10.23 1.91
CA PHE A 117 14.13 9.28 2.20
C PHE A 117 14.42 9.20 3.69
N LYS A 118 14.52 7.97 4.23
CA LYS A 118 14.93 7.73 5.62
C LYS A 118 16.43 8.00 5.83
N ARG A 119 16.82 9.25 6.09
CA ARG A 119 18.21 9.69 6.32
C ARG A 119 18.28 11.12 6.89
N LYS A 120 19.44 11.46 7.45
CA LYS A 120 19.73 12.79 8.03
C LYS A 120 20.20 13.86 7.05
N ARG A 121 20.79 13.44 5.93
CA ARG A 121 21.40 14.35 4.95
C ARG A 121 20.72 14.14 3.62
N MET A 122 20.40 15.20 2.89
CA MET A 122 19.80 15.13 1.57
C MET A 122 20.83 15.55 0.52
N PRO A 123 21.59 14.60 -0.07
CA PRO A 123 22.53 14.92 -1.13
C PRO A 123 21.74 15.02 -2.45
N PRO A 124 22.13 15.92 -3.38
CA PRO A 124 21.33 16.24 -4.57
C PRO A 124 21.00 15.04 -5.46
N GLU A 125 21.86 14.02 -5.47
CA GLU A 125 21.74 12.82 -6.31
C GLU A 125 20.51 11.99 -5.97
N LEU A 126 19.88 12.21 -4.80
CA LEU A 126 18.60 11.57 -4.49
C LEU A 126 17.43 12.04 -5.35
N ALA A 127 17.54 13.23 -5.94
CA ALA A 127 16.54 13.74 -6.86
C ALA A 127 16.81 13.31 -8.31
N ASP A 128 17.92 12.61 -8.58
CA ASP A 128 18.28 12.19 -9.93
C ASP A 128 17.23 11.24 -10.51
N GLY A 129 16.67 11.63 -11.66
CA GLY A 129 15.62 10.88 -12.34
C GLY A 129 14.23 11.00 -11.72
N ALA A 130 14.04 11.86 -10.71
CA ALA A 130 12.71 12.17 -10.21
C ALA A 130 11.85 12.85 -11.30
N PRO A 131 10.53 12.59 -11.35
CA PRO A 131 9.64 13.29 -12.27
C PRO A 131 9.75 14.81 -12.09
N LEU A 132 9.58 15.56 -13.19
CA LEU A 132 9.69 17.02 -13.14
C LEU A 132 8.70 17.62 -12.13
N GLY A 133 9.20 18.51 -11.28
CA GLY A 133 8.41 19.16 -10.23
C GLY A 133 8.27 18.36 -8.94
N SER A 134 8.82 17.15 -8.87
CA SER A 134 8.79 16.33 -7.65
C SER A 134 9.58 16.99 -6.53
N ILE A 135 9.06 16.90 -5.31
CA ILE A 135 9.77 17.33 -4.10
C ILE A 135 10.49 16.12 -3.53
N VAL A 136 11.79 16.25 -3.26
CA VAL A 136 12.57 15.19 -2.60
C VAL A 136 13.12 15.72 -1.29
N THR A 137 12.74 15.07 -0.20
CA THR A 137 13.16 15.41 1.15
C THR A 137 13.73 14.19 1.87
N SER A 138 14.30 14.41 3.04
CA SER A 138 14.74 13.34 3.90
C SER A 138 14.60 13.68 5.37
N ASN A 139 14.18 12.69 6.17
CA ASN A 139 14.15 12.78 7.62
C ASN A 139 14.57 11.45 8.27
N GLU A 140 14.73 11.44 9.59
CA GLU A 140 15.20 10.26 10.32
C GLU A 140 14.19 9.09 10.30
N SER A 141 12.90 9.41 10.18
CA SER A 141 11.81 8.43 10.23
C SER A 141 11.62 7.70 8.90
N GLY A 142 11.76 8.42 7.79
CA GLY A 142 11.38 8.00 6.44
C GLY A 142 9.88 8.11 6.16
N TRP A 143 9.13 8.82 7.01
CA TRP A 143 7.68 9.00 6.92
C TRP A 143 7.34 10.48 6.89
N MET A 144 6.13 10.83 6.45
CA MET A 144 5.67 12.21 6.55
C MET A 144 5.60 12.65 8.01
N ASP A 145 6.08 13.85 8.29
CA ASP A 145 5.95 14.53 9.58
C ASP A 145 5.28 15.90 9.39
N THR A 146 5.04 16.61 10.49
CA THR A 146 4.33 17.90 10.48
C THR A 146 5.01 18.94 9.58
N ASP A 147 6.34 18.94 9.54
CA ASP A 147 7.12 19.89 8.75
C ASP A 147 7.01 19.52 7.26
N THR A 148 7.22 18.24 6.95
CA THR A 148 7.14 17.68 5.60
C THR A 148 5.73 17.76 4.99
N PHE A 149 4.68 17.80 5.81
CA PHE A 149 3.30 17.97 5.35
C PHE A 149 3.00 19.39 4.84
N CYS A 150 3.74 20.38 5.32
CA CYS A 150 3.53 21.79 4.96
C CYS A 150 4.32 22.24 3.72
N ASP A 151 5.28 21.42 3.27
CA ASP A 151 6.15 21.67 2.11
C ASP A 151 5.45 21.30 0.78
#